data_AF-A0A940FFK2-F1
#
_entry.id   AF-A0A940FFK2-F1
#
_cell.length_a   1.000
_cell.length_b   1.000
_cell.length_c   1.000
_cell.angle_alpha   90.00
_cell.angle_beta   90.00
_cell.angle_gamma   90.00
#
_symmetry.space_group_name_H-M   'P 1'
#
loop_
_entity.id
_entity.type
_entity.pdbx_description
1 polymer ?
#
loop_
_entity_poly.entity_id
_entity_poly.type
_entity_poly.pdbx_seq_one_letter_code
_entity_poly.pdbx_strand_id
1 'polypeptide(L)'
;KRLERYGNMMPKYQEAEPEPAPAMQWIEEAIGQLPAQQKKVWLLSRREGKKYAEIAEEMNISRETVKSYLKLANTSIMQQLQQKITVLLAGIGIFEEFLK
;
A
#
# COMPACT_ATOMS: atom_id res chain seq x y z
N LYS A 1 13.62 -22.44 -19.30
CA LYS A 1 14.31 -23.22 -18.24
C LYS A 1 14.13 -22.70 -16.80
N ARG A 2 14.30 -21.41 -16.47
CA ARG A 2 14.09 -20.94 -15.07
C ARG A 2 12.60 -20.71 -14.72
N LEU A 3 11.79 -20.30 -15.69
CA LEU A 3 10.35 -20.05 -15.53
C LEU A 3 9.51 -21.34 -15.51
N GLU A 4 9.93 -22.39 -16.21
CA GLU A 4 9.23 -23.70 -16.22
C GLU A 4 9.26 -24.42 -14.87
N ARG A 5 10.31 -24.20 -14.05
CA ARG A 5 10.35 -24.73 -12.68
C ARG A 5 9.27 -24.13 -11.78
N TYR A 6 8.91 -22.86 -11.99
CA TYR A 6 7.81 -22.24 -11.24
C TYR A 6 6.45 -22.77 -11.71
N GLY A 7 6.30 -23.05 -13.01
CA GLY A 7 5.08 -23.62 -13.56
C GLY A 7 4.68 -24.97 -12.97
N ASN A 8 5.66 -25.78 -12.54
CA ASN A 8 5.42 -27.13 -12.01
C ASN A 8 5.51 -27.24 -10.48
N MET A 9 5.83 -26.16 -9.75
CA MET A 9 5.94 -26.15 -8.28
C MET A 9 4.81 -25.39 -7.58
N MET A 10 3.97 -24.68 -8.33
CA MET A 10 2.82 -24.01 -7.72
C MET A 10 1.65 -25.00 -7.59
N PRO A 11 1.13 -25.24 -6.37
CA PRO A 11 -0.13 -25.94 -6.22
C PRO A 11 -1.19 -25.18 -7.04
N LYS A 12 -2.08 -25.92 -7.72
CA LYS A 12 -3.24 -25.33 -8.38
C LYS A 12 -4.00 -24.52 -7.31
N TYR A 13 -3.96 -23.20 -7.39
CA TYR A 13 -4.75 -22.34 -6.53
C TYR A 13 -6.22 -22.66 -6.80
N GLN A 14 -6.84 -23.43 -5.91
CA GLN A 14 -8.29 -23.51 -5.84
C GLN A 14 -8.81 -22.09 -5.59
N GLU A 15 -9.85 -21.68 -6.31
CA GLU A 15 -10.40 -20.31 -6.46
C GLU A 15 -10.96 -19.66 -5.18
N ALA A 16 -10.32 -19.80 -4.02
CA ALA A 16 -10.53 -18.89 -2.91
C ALA A 16 -9.54 -17.72 -3.08
N GLU A 17 -10.05 -16.50 -3.20
CA GLU A 17 -9.20 -15.30 -3.11
C GLU A 17 -8.37 -15.43 -1.82
N PRO A 18 -7.02 -15.42 -1.91
CA PRO A 18 -6.21 -15.57 -0.72
C PRO A 18 -6.54 -14.41 0.23
N GLU A 19 -6.98 -14.74 1.44
CA GLU A 19 -7.09 -13.80 2.56
C GLU A 19 -5.82 -12.93 2.56
N PRO A 20 -5.94 -11.60 2.40
CA PRO A 20 -4.77 -10.76 2.22
C PRO A 20 -3.89 -10.90 3.46
N ALA A 21 -2.60 -11.16 3.23
CA ALA A 21 -1.63 -11.22 4.32
C ALA A 21 -1.78 -9.99 5.24
N PRO A 22 -1.62 -10.10 6.57
CA PRO A 22 -1.89 -8.99 7.50
C PRO A 22 -1.21 -7.66 7.13
N ALA A 23 -0.02 -7.72 6.53
CA ALA A 23 0.68 -6.55 6.02
C ALA A 23 -0.07 -5.81 4.89
N MET A 24 -0.77 -6.55 4.01
CA MET A 24 -1.62 -5.97 2.96
C MET A 24 -2.84 -5.27 3.54
N GLN A 25 -3.41 -5.79 4.65
CA GLN A 25 -4.54 -5.15 5.32
C GLN A 25 -4.19 -3.75 5.84
N TRP A 26 -3.00 -3.58 6.45
CA TRP A 26 -2.55 -2.27 6.92
C TRP A 26 -2.29 -1.27 5.78
N ILE A 27 -1.80 -1.76 4.64
CA ILE A 27 -1.61 -0.93 3.46
C ILE A 27 -2.97 -0.48 2.90
N GLU A 28 -3.95 -1.38 2.78
CA GLU A 28 -5.29 -1.05 2.33
C GLU A 28 -5.99 -0.06 3.26
N GLU A 29 -5.86 -0.23 4.58
CA GLU A 29 -6.34 0.73 5.57
C GLU A 29 -5.69 2.11 5.36
N ALA A 30 -4.37 2.14 5.16
CA ALA A 30 -3.63 3.39 4.98
C ALA A 30 -4.01 4.12 3.68
N ILE A 31 -4.23 3.38 2.59
CA ILE A 31 -4.79 3.90 1.34
C ILE A 31 -6.22 4.40 1.55
N GLY A 32 -6.99 3.70 2.40
CA GLY A 32 -8.34 4.07 2.82
C GLY A 32 -8.42 5.46 3.44
N GLN A 33 -7.41 5.85 4.21
CA GLN A 33 -7.33 7.13 4.93
C GLN A 33 -6.76 8.29 4.10
N LEU A 34 -6.32 8.05 2.86
CA LEU A 34 -5.81 9.11 2.00
C LEU A 34 -6.90 10.13 1.61
N PRO A 35 -6.57 11.43 1.47
CA PRO A 35 -7.47 12.41 0.87
C PRO A 35 -7.92 11.95 -0.53
N ALA A 36 -9.18 12.19 -0.88
CA ALA A 36 -9.81 11.60 -2.08
C ALA A 36 -8.99 11.80 -3.37
N GLN A 37 -8.45 13.00 -3.60
CA GLN A 37 -7.63 13.27 -4.79
C GLN A 37 -6.29 12.53 -4.77
N GLN A 38 -5.63 12.46 -3.61
CA GLN A 38 -4.38 11.71 -3.44
C GLN A 38 -4.60 10.22 -3.62
N LYS A 39 -5.68 9.69 -3.05
CA LYS A 39 -6.13 8.30 -3.21
C LYS A 39 -6.36 7.96 -4.68
N LYS A 40 -7.13 8.78 -5.39
CA LYS A 40 -7.43 8.57 -6.82
C LYS A 40 -6.14 8.53 -7.66
N VAL A 41 -5.26 9.53 -7.50
CA VAL A 41 -3.97 9.57 -8.20
C VAL A 41 -3.11 8.34 -7.89
N TRP A 42 -3.07 7.93 -6.62
CA TRP A 42 -2.29 6.77 -6.20
C TRP A 42 -2.81 5.48 -6.81
N LEU A 43 -4.13 5.27 -6.81
CA LEU A 43 -4.77 4.08 -7.40
C LEU A 43 -4.54 4.01 -8.92
N LEU A 44 -4.74 5.11 -9.64
CA LEU A 44 -4.48 5.19 -11.08
C LEU A 44 -3.02 4.84 -11.40
N SER A 45 -2.08 5.31 -10.58
CA SER A 45 -0.67 5.04 -10.78
C SER A 45 -0.26 3.61 -10.41
N ARG A 46 -0.72 3.08 -9.27
CA ARG A 46 -0.21 1.80 -8.72
C ARG A 46 -1.02 0.59 -9.17
N ARG A 47 -2.34 0.72 -9.30
CA ARG A 47 -3.23 -0.39 -9.67
C ARG A 47 -3.47 -0.43 -11.18
N GLU A 48 -3.66 0.73 -11.80
CA GLU A 48 -3.93 0.81 -13.24
C GLU A 48 -2.66 1.06 -14.07
N GLY A 49 -1.52 1.34 -13.43
CA GLY A 49 -0.23 1.53 -14.12
C GLY A 49 -0.16 2.79 -15.00
N LYS A 50 -1.10 3.74 -14.83
CA LYS A 50 -1.15 4.96 -15.63
C LYS A 50 0.07 5.86 -15.38
N LYS A 51 0.57 6.46 -16.45
CA LYS A 51 1.65 7.45 -16.40
C LYS A 51 1.10 8.79 -15.91
N TYR A 52 2.00 9.65 -15.41
CA TYR A 52 1.59 10.93 -14.84
C TYR A 52 0.85 11.84 -15.84
N ALA A 53 1.14 11.70 -17.13
CA ALA A 53 0.44 12.41 -18.19
C ALA A 53 -1.03 12.01 -18.30
N GLU A 54 -1.29 10.70 -18.32
CA GLU A 54 -2.63 10.12 -18.46
C GLU A 54 -3.48 10.45 -17.23
N ILE A 55 -2.88 10.40 -16.03
CA ILE A 55 -3.55 10.80 -14.79
C ILE A 55 -3.88 12.30 -14.78
N ALA A 56 -2.94 13.14 -15.24
CA ALA A 56 -3.14 14.59 -15.31
C ALA A 56 -4.31 14.96 -16.23
N GLU A 57 -4.39 14.31 -17.39
CA GLU A 57 -5.48 14.47 -18.36
C GLU A 57 -6.81 13.97 -17.77
N GLU A 58 -6.87 12.75 -17.24
CA GLU A 58 -8.08 12.15 -16.70
C GLU A 58 -8.66 12.92 -15.51
N MET A 59 -7.79 13.49 -14.67
CA MET A 59 -8.20 14.26 -13.49
C MET A 59 -8.30 15.76 -13.75
N ASN A 60 -7.97 16.22 -14.96
CA ASN A 60 -7.92 17.64 -15.34
C ASN A 60 -7.07 18.49 -14.37
N ILE A 61 -5.84 18.03 -14.09
CA ILE A 61 -4.86 18.70 -13.22
C ILE A 61 -3.48 18.71 -13.89
N SER A 62 -2.53 19.51 -13.37
CA SER A 62 -1.17 19.51 -13.91
C SER A 62 -0.39 18.23 -13.56
N ARG A 63 0.62 17.87 -14.37
CA ARG A 63 1.56 16.77 -14.05
C ARG A 63 2.29 17.03 -12.72
N GLU A 64 2.55 18.29 -12.39
CA GLU A 64 3.17 18.72 -11.14
C GLU A 64 2.24 18.44 -9.96
N THR A 65 0.94 18.69 -10.11
CA THR A 65 -0.08 18.32 -9.12
C THR A 65 -0.13 16.81 -8.91
N VAL A 66 -0.08 16.01 -9.99
CA VAL A 66 0.00 14.54 -9.90
C VAL A 66 1.22 14.10 -9.08
N LYS A 67 2.41 14.63 -9.37
CA LYS A 67 3.64 14.33 -8.61
C LYS A 67 3.49 14.71 -7.14
N SER A 68 2.92 15.89 -6.86
CA SER A 68 2.70 16.38 -5.50
C SER A 68 1.75 15.46 -4.72
N TYR A 69 0.61 15.09 -5.32
CA TYR A 69 -0.34 14.16 -4.72
C TYR A 69 0.25 12.78 -4.50
N LEU A 70 1.06 12.25 -5.41
CA LEU A 70 1.77 10.99 -5.20
C LEU A 70 2.77 11.08 -4.05
N LYS A 71 3.52 12.18 -3.95
CA LYS A 71 4.45 12.40 -2.85
C LYS A 71 3.70 12.39 -1.51
N LEU A 72 2.64 13.19 -1.40
CA LEU A 72 1.81 13.29 -0.19
C LEU A 72 1.16 11.95 0.17
N ALA A 73 0.62 11.23 -0.81
CA ALA A 73 0.04 9.92 -0.62
C ALA A 73 1.04 8.92 -0.02
N ASN A 74 2.23 8.81 -0.63
CA ASN A 74 3.26 7.88 -0.14
C ASN A 74 3.74 8.26 1.25
N THR A 75 3.93 9.56 1.53
CA THR A 75 4.32 10.02 2.88
C THR A 75 3.25 9.66 3.91
N SER A 76 1.97 9.89 3.61
CA SER A 76 0.88 9.56 4.52
C SER A 76 0.79 8.05 4.78
N ILE A 77 0.90 7.21 3.75
CA ILE A 77 0.90 5.75 3.91
C ILE A 77 2.07 5.31 4.82
N MET A 78 3.28 5.80 4.55
CA MET A 78 4.46 5.44 5.33
C MET A 78 4.34 5.88 6.79
N GLN A 79 3.83 7.09 7.04
CA GLN A 79 3.65 7.60 8.40
C GLN A 79 2.65 6.76 9.20
N GLN A 80 1.54 6.35 8.60
CA GLN A 80 0.54 5.50 9.25
C GLN A 80 1.12 4.12 9.61
N LEU A 81 1.88 3.51 8.71
CA LEU A 81 2.56 2.24 8.98
C LEU A 81 3.60 2.37 10.09
N GLN A 82 4.40 3.44 10.06
CA GLN A 82 5.38 3.72 11.10
C GLN A 82 4.73 3.88 12.46
N GLN A 83 3.63 4.64 12.57
CA GLN A 83 2.90 4.79 13.82
C GLN A 83 2.39 3.47 14.37
N LYS A 84 1.78 2.61 13.53
CA LYS A 84 1.31 1.28 13.97
C LYS A 84 2.48 0.44 14.52
N ILE A 85 3.62 0.44 13.83
CA ILE A 85 4.82 -0.29 14.28
C ILE A 85 5.36 0.30 15.59
N THR A 86 5.45 1.62 15.70
CA THR A 86 5.93 2.30 16.92
C THR A 86 5.06 1.96 18.12
N VAL A 87 3.73 1.95 17.97
CA VAL A 87 2.80 1.58 19.04
C VAL A 87 2.97 0.12 19.45
N LEU A 88 3.15 -0.80 18.50
CA LEU A 88 3.41 -2.22 18.80
C LEU A 88 4.73 -2.41 19.58
N LEU A 89 5.80 -1.76 19.15
CA LEU A 89 7.10 -1.84 19.83
C LEU A 89 7.05 -1.24 21.25
N ALA A 90 6.36 -0.11 21.42
CA ALA A 90 6.16 0.49 22.73
C ALA A 90 5.35 -0.43 23.66
N GLY A 91 4.30 -1.09 23.13
CA GLY A 91 3.51 -2.06 23.88
C GLY A 91 4.31 -3.26 24.37
N ILE A 92 5.24 -3.76 23.56
CA ILE A 92 6.15 -4.86 23.95
C ILE A 92 7.01 -4.43 25.16
N GLY A 93 7.57 -3.22 25.14
CA GLY A 93 8.37 -2.70 26.25
C GLY A 93 7.57 -2.56 27.55
N ILE A 94 6.35 -2.00 27.48
CA ILE A 94 5.44 -1.88 28.63
C ILE A 94 5.07 -3.27 29.18
N PHE A 95 4.85 -4.24 28.29
CA PHE A 95 4.52 -5.61 28.68
C PHE A 95 5.69 -6.31 29.39
N GLU A 96 6.93 -6.14 28.92
CA GLU A 96 8.12 -6.68 29.61
C GLU A 96 8.33 -6.07 31.00
N GLU A 97 8.06 -4.78 31.17
CA GLU A 97 8.13 -4.10 32.47
C GLU A 97 7.06 -4.60 33.45
N PHE A 98 5.87 -4.93 32.94
CA PHE A 98 4.75 -5.44 33.74
C PHE A 98 4.94 -6.90 34.22
N LEU A 99 5.73 -7.70 33.51
CA LEU A 99 6.01 -9.10 33.87
C LEU A 99 7.18 -9.27 34.85
N LYS A 100 7.90 -8.19 35.17
CA LYS A 100 8.93 -8.16 36.22
C LYS A 100 8.33 -7.80 37.57
#